data_AF-A0A925LXR6-F1
#
_entry.id   AF-A0A925LXR6-F1
#
_cell.length_a   1.000
_cell.length_b   1.000
_cell.length_c   1.000
_cell.angle_alpha   90.00
_cell.angle_beta   90.00
_cell.angle_gamma   90.00
#
_symmetry.space_group_name_H-M   'P 1'
#
loop_
_entity.id
_entity.type
_entity.pdbx_description
1 polymer ?
#
loop_
_entity_poly.entity_id
_entity_poly.type
_entity_poly.pdbx_seq_one_letter_code
_entity_poly.pdbx_strand_id
1 'polypeptide(L)'
;MTFTSRRTALFGSLALLVGSAMLCSAKALPAAPPAEIEEPAGLVWFIGTVEQVVEGVPTIDLGEVHTLRRADQAASFKSRKGANDSTPDLRLPAECTVATIRYSDNHFTPLGVMEVSFSNPTWCQMKKPASFTSEVGDLVMFVAAPGNLGSGDAIRDSFIRHRIVSNSSGNRYSTVRELVEADTLQRVMERQPSWVEGKRRIAGVIRSPSVTKQMHTRLKPFVNQIMAFQEYQDRGVDVAQVTSEAWASVLEKLRYTKESTDTNIKEIDGDAVAQPIVTENTVDPGKLITVRRLVDESMFQRFPEERNTMAVICATLLYTKTSNERQWIAQQFAKSQFPGLGRQEQALIDMEAIMRRVRQTE
;
A
#
# COMPACT_ATOMS: atom_id res chain seq x y z
N MET A 1 -6.05 68.38 -36.30
CA MET A 1 -7.45 68.08 -36.65
C MET A 1 -7.58 66.58 -36.84
N THR A 2 -8.43 65.98 -36.03
CA THR A 2 -8.95 64.61 -36.07
C THR A 2 -9.88 64.37 -37.25
N PHE A 3 -10.05 63.10 -37.68
CA PHE A 3 -11.27 62.37 -38.11
C PHE A 3 -10.84 61.16 -38.99
N THR A 4 -10.68 59.95 -38.44
CA THR A 4 -11.61 58.78 -38.50
C THR A 4 -12.26 58.47 -39.86
N SER A 5 -12.16 57.22 -40.35
CA SER A 5 -13.29 56.25 -40.41
C SER A 5 -13.09 55.08 -41.39
N ARG A 6 -13.12 53.85 -40.81
CA ARG A 6 -13.85 52.60 -41.17
C ARG A 6 -13.95 52.05 -42.61
N ARG A 7 -13.72 50.72 -42.66
CA ARG A 7 -14.37 49.64 -43.47
C ARG A 7 -14.04 49.71 -44.97
N THR A 8 -13.71 48.65 -45.70
CA THR A 8 -14.39 47.35 -45.88
C THR A 8 -13.53 46.54 -46.87
N ALA A 9 -13.29 45.25 -46.66
CA ALA A 9 -13.05 44.27 -47.74
C ALA A 9 -13.02 42.84 -47.15
N LEU A 10 -14.22 42.25 -47.06
CA LEU A 10 -14.45 40.81 -47.10
C LEU A 10 -14.55 40.44 -48.59
N PHE A 11 -13.86 39.40 -49.06
CA PHE A 11 -14.31 38.39 -50.04
C PHE A 11 -13.13 37.57 -50.60
N GLY A 12 -13.34 36.25 -50.72
CA GLY A 12 -12.46 35.25 -51.36
C GLY A 12 -11.66 34.47 -50.31
N SER A 13 -11.82 33.16 -50.10
CA SER A 13 -12.07 32.12 -51.11
C SER A 13 -12.70 30.89 -50.47
N LEU A 14 -13.86 30.49 -51.00
CA LEU A 14 -14.55 29.24 -50.79
C LEU A 14 -14.32 28.40 -52.04
N ALA A 15 -13.47 27.36 -51.97
CA ALA A 15 -13.50 26.16 -52.83
C ALA A 15 -12.19 25.36 -52.72
N LEU A 16 -12.15 24.34 -51.86
CA LEU A 16 -11.48 23.05 -52.09
C LEU A 16 -11.74 22.15 -50.87
N LEU A 17 -12.91 21.52 -50.87
CA LEU A 17 -13.32 20.59 -49.81
C LEU A 17 -14.12 19.44 -50.43
N VAL A 18 -13.49 18.66 -51.31
CA VAL A 18 -13.96 17.31 -51.67
C VAL A 18 -12.74 16.47 -52.04
N GLY A 19 -12.44 15.46 -51.23
CA GLY A 19 -11.51 14.38 -51.61
C GLY A 19 -10.47 14.01 -50.55
N SER A 20 -10.91 13.41 -49.45
CA SER A 20 -10.20 12.33 -48.72
C SER A 20 -10.96 11.97 -47.45
N ALA A 21 -12.03 11.19 -47.60
CA ALA A 21 -12.75 10.57 -46.49
C ALA A 21 -12.92 9.08 -46.79
N MET A 22 -11.81 8.36 -47.01
CA MET A 22 -11.75 6.91 -46.91
C MET A 22 -10.29 6.52 -46.73
N LEU A 23 -9.88 6.24 -45.50
CA LEU A 23 -8.97 5.16 -45.11
C LEU A 23 -8.74 5.21 -43.60
N CYS A 24 -8.92 4.05 -42.96
CA CYS A 24 -8.58 3.72 -41.57
C CYS A 24 -9.52 4.20 -40.46
N SER A 25 -10.80 3.81 -40.53
CA SER A 25 -11.55 3.48 -39.30
C SER A 25 -11.16 2.07 -38.86
N ALA A 26 -10.02 1.95 -38.18
CA ALA A 26 -9.82 0.83 -37.28
C ALA A 26 -10.76 1.09 -36.09
N LYS A 27 -11.90 0.38 -36.06
CA LYS A 27 -12.67 0.23 -34.83
C LYS A 27 -11.78 -0.51 -33.84
N ALA A 28 -10.97 0.23 -33.09
CA ALA A 28 -10.51 -0.23 -31.81
C ALA A 28 -11.78 -0.51 -31.01
N LEU A 29 -12.03 -1.79 -30.75
CA LEU A 29 -12.95 -2.19 -29.70
C LEU A 29 -12.60 -1.34 -28.47
N PRO A 30 -13.56 -0.65 -27.83
CA PRO A 30 -13.27 0.02 -26.58
C PRO A 30 -12.68 -1.04 -25.65
N ALA A 31 -11.39 -0.87 -25.31
CA ALA A 31 -10.78 -1.67 -24.27
C ALA A 31 -11.71 -1.55 -23.06
N ALA A 32 -12.05 -2.69 -22.46
CA ALA A 32 -12.86 -2.70 -21.25
C ALA A 32 -12.24 -1.69 -20.27
N PRO A 33 -13.05 -0.82 -19.63
CA PRO A 33 -12.52 0.08 -18.62
C PRO A 33 -11.68 -0.75 -17.64
N PRO A 34 -10.50 -0.27 -17.21
CA PRO A 34 -9.69 -1.00 -16.23
C PRO A 34 -10.63 -1.36 -15.09
N ALA A 35 -10.65 -2.65 -14.73
CA ALA A 35 -11.51 -3.15 -13.67
C ALA A 35 -11.41 -2.17 -12.50
N GLU A 36 -12.52 -1.50 -12.15
CA GLU A 36 -12.56 -0.63 -10.99
C GLU A 36 -12.07 -1.50 -9.82
N ILE A 37 -10.84 -1.24 -9.36
CA ILE A 37 -10.33 -1.82 -8.13
C ILE A 37 -11.18 -1.15 -7.06
N GLU A 38 -12.33 -1.73 -6.77
CA GLU A 38 -13.22 -1.31 -5.70
C GLU A 38 -12.50 -1.66 -4.39
N GLU A 39 -11.56 -0.81 -4.01
CA GLU A 39 -10.97 -0.86 -2.67
C GLU A 39 -12.11 -0.62 -1.68
N PRO A 40 -12.46 -1.61 -0.84
CA PRO A 40 -13.54 -1.43 0.11
C PRO A 40 -13.18 -0.29 1.05
N ALA A 41 -14.10 0.66 1.19
CA ALA A 41 -13.96 1.70 2.19
C ALA A 41 -13.82 1.07 3.58
N GLY A 42 -12.90 1.63 4.36
CA GLY A 42 -12.78 1.36 5.78
C GLY A 42 -11.71 0.35 6.16
N LEU A 43 -10.63 0.19 5.40
CA LEU A 43 -9.53 -0.73 5.77
C LEU A 43 -9.00 -0.47 7.18
N VAL A 44 -8.60 -1.53 7.88
CA VAL A 44 -8.02 -1.45 9.22
C VAL A 44 -6.58 -1.93 9.18
N TRP A 45 -5.68 -1.07 9.67
CA TRP A 45 -4.26 -1.39 9.76
C TRP A 45 -3.97 -2.01 11.11
N PHE A 46 -3.28 -3.15 11.10
CA PHE A 46 -2.75 -3.78 12.30
C PHE A 46 -1.26 -3.52 12.41
N ILE A 47 -0.80 -3.18 13.61
CA ILE A 47 0.60 -2.85 13.86
C ILE A 47 1.05 -3.57 15.12
N GLY A 48 2.18 -4.28 15.03
CA GLY A 48 2.83 -4.95 16.16
C GLY A 48 4.34 -4.91 16.06
N THR A 49 5.03 -5.70 16.88
CA THR A 49 6.48 -5.84 16.87
C THR A 49 6.94 -7.29 16.94
N VAL A 50 8.17 -7.52 16.49
CA VAL A 50 8.92 -8.73 16.80
C VAL A 50 9.36 -8.67 18.26
N GLU A 51 8.82 -9.57 19.08
CA GLU A 51 9.12 -9.67 20.52
C GLU A 51 10.37 -10.52 20.78
N GLN A 52 10.57 -11.55 19.97
CA GLN A 52 11.65 -12.52 20.16
C GLN A 52 12.12 -13.06 18.82
N VAL A 53 13.41 -13.38 18.72
CA VAL A 53 13.99 -14.10 17.58
C VAL A 53 14.80 -15.28 18.13
N VAL A 54 14.40 -16.51 17.82
CA VAL A 54 15.08 -17.74 18.24
C VAL A 54 15.59 -18.46 17.00
N GLU A 55 16.90 -18.64 16.87
CA GLU A 55 17.53 -19.27 15.69
C GLU A 55 17.16 -18.61 14.33
N GLY A 56 16.84 -17.32 14.37
CA GLY A 56 16.37 -16.55 13.21
C GLY A 56 14.89 -16.71 12.91
N VAL A 57 14.13 -17.39 13.77
CA VAL A 57 12.67 -17.52 13.69
C VAL A 57 12.03 -16.44 14.57
N PRO A 58 11.33 -15.46 13.99
CA PRO A 58 10.73 -14.37 14.76
C PRO A 58 9.36 -14.73 15.31
N THR A 59 9.07 -14.22 16.51
CA THR A 59 7.76 -14.25 17.15
C THR A 59 7.24 -12.82 17.26
N ILE A 60 6.00 -12.60 16.82
CA ILE A 60 5.34 -11.29 16.82
C ILE A 60 4.15 -11.27 17.77
N ASP A 61 3.80 -10.10 18.31
CA ASP A 61 2.67 -9.90 19.22
C ASP A 61 1.35 -9.59 18.51
N LEU A 62 1.15 -10.22 17.35
CA LEU A 62 -0.10 -10.25 16.60
C LEU A 62 -0.47 -11.71 16.34
N GLY A 63 -1.77 -12.02 16.31
CA GLY A 63 -2.27 -13.40 16.38
C GLY A 63 -3.67 -13.58 15.77
N GLU A 64 -4.34 -14.68 16.06
CA GLU A 64 -5.67 -15.02 15.53
C GLU A 64 -6.74 -13.97 15.84
N VAL A 65 -6.69 -13.32 17.00
CA VAL A 65 -7.64 -12.24 17.35
C VAL A 65 -7.47 -11.02 16.45
N HIS A 66 -6.30 -10.90 15.83
CA HIS A 66 -5.98 -9.88 14.85
C HIS A 66 -6.24 -10.37 13.42
N THR A 67 -6.82 -11.56 13.23
CA THR A 67 -7.09 -12.23 11.93
C THR A 67 -5.88 -12.91 11.26
N LEU A 68 -4.71 -12.94 11.91
CA LEU A 68 -3.56 -13.70 11.40
C LEU A 68 -3.73 -15.19 11.63
N ARG A 69 -3.70 -15.98 10.57
CA ARG A 69 -3.82 -17.45 10.64
C ARG A 69 -2.83 -18.11 9.69
N ARG A 70 -2.53 -19.37 9.95
CA ARG A 70 -1.75 -20.20 9.04
C ARG A 70 -2.52 -20.48 7.74
N ALA A 71 -1.83 -20.57 6.61
CA ALA A 71 -2.41 -20.89 5.30
C ALA A 71 -3.29 -22.16 5.30
N ASP A 72 -2.86 -23.22 5.98
CA ASP A 72 -3.62 -24.48 6.06
C ASP A 72 -4.90 -24.34 6.91
N GLN A 73 -4.85 -23.52 7.96
CA GLN A 73 -6.01 -23.23 8.81
C GLN A 73 -6.97 -22.26 8.13
N ALA A 74 -6.46 -21.34 7.31
CA ALA A 74 -7.23 -20.53 6.39
C ALA A 74 -8.10 -21.42 5.50
N ALA A 75 -7.49 -22.44 4.88
CA ALA A 75 -8.14 -23.34 3.94
C ALA A 75 -9.19 -24.26 4.59
N SER A 76 -8.95 -24.77 5.80
CA SER A 76 -9.93 -25.60 6.51
C SER A 76 -11.18 -24.84 6.98
N PHE A 77 -11.05 -23.55 7.30
CA PHE A 77 -12.20 -22.70 7.59
C PHE A 77 -13.06 -22.44 6.32
N LYS A 78 -12.43 -22.42 5.13
CA LYS A 78 -13.14 -22.36 3.82
C LYS A 78 -14.02 -23.59 3.58
N SER A 79 -13.63 -24.77 4.08
CA SER A 79 -14.36 -26.03 3.83
C SER A 79 -15.56 -26.27 4.77
N ARG A 80 -15.55 -25.72 6.00
CA ARG A 80 -16.61 -26.00 6.99
C ARG A 80 -17.89 -25.17 6.84
N LYS A 81 -17.86 -24.07 6.08
CA LYS A 81 -18.99 -23.14 5.95
C LYS A 81 -19.87 -23.36 4.71
N GLY A 82 -19.50 -24.31 3.84
CA GLY A 82 -20.32 -24.73 2.70
C GLY A 82 -21.18 -25.95 3.04
N ALA A 83 -22.41 -25.73 3.49
CA ALA A 83 -23.45 -26.76 3.37
C ALA A 83 -24.89 -26.21 3.34
N ASN A 84 -25.23 -25.13 4.06
CA ASN A 84 -26.66 -24.80 4.27
C ASN A 84 -27.02 -23.30 4.38
N ASP A 85 -26.11 -22.35 4.11
CA ASP A 85 -26.42 -20.92 4.29
C ASP A 85 -26.38 -20.18 2.94
N SER A 86 -27.53 -19.71 2.48
CA SER A 86 -27.72 -19.03 1.18
C SER A 86 -27.41 -17.53 1.23
N THR A 87 -26.63 -17.09 2.21
CA THR A 87 -26.22 -15.69 2.36
C THR A 87 -24.98 -15.45 1.48
N PRO A 88 -24.91 -14.39 0.65
CA PRO A 88 -23.75 -14.15 -0.21
C PRO A 88 -22.46 -14.07 0.61
N ASP A 89 -21.58 -15.05 0.36
CA ASP A 89 -20.34 -15.30 1.06
C ASP A 89 -19.38 -14.10 0.97
N LEU A 90 -19.23 -13.35 2.07
CA LEU A 90 -18.05 -12.54 2.30
C LEU A 90 -16.88 -13.49 2.57
N ARG A 91 -16.16 -13.87 1.51
CA ARG A 91 -14.96 -14.71 1.55
C ARG A 91 -13.86 -14.00 2.34
N LEU A 92 -13.39 -14.62 3.43
CA LEU A 92 -12.28 -14.13 4.25
C LEU A 92 -10.96 -14.68 3.69
N PRO A 93 -10.05 -13.87 3.10
CA PRO A 93 -8.66 -14.29 2.95
C PRO A 93 -8.05 -14.30 4.36
N ALA A 94 -7.59 -15.45 4.84
CA ALA A 94 -6.77 -15.43 6.04
C ALA A 94 -5.41 -14.85 5.67
N GLU A 95 -5.01 -13.81 6.39
CA GLU A 95 -3.73 -13.17 6.14
C GLU A 95 -2.62 -14.05 6.68
N CYS A 96 -1.88 -14.65 5.75
CA CYS A 96 -0.78 -15.56 6.03
C CYS A 96 0.58 -14.85 6.02
N THR A 97 0.60 -13.56 5.70
CA THR A 97 1.82 -12.78 5.53
C THR A 97 1.67 -11.38 6.13
N VAL A 98 2.77 -10.83 6.64
CA VAL A 98 2.84 -9.47 7.22
C VAL A 98 4.04 -8.72 6.65
N ALA A 99 3.90 -7.41 6.46
CA ALA A 99 5.00 -6.53 6.12
C ALA A 99 5.89 -6.27 7.34
N THR A 100 7.20 -6.24 7.15
CA THR A 100 8.19 -6.01 8.22
C THR A 100 9.01 -4.77 7.92
N ILE A 101 9.14 -3.90 8.93
CA ILE A 101 9.73 -2.57 8.81
C ILE A 101 10.65 -2.34 10.01
N ARG A 102 11.86 -1.85 9.76
CA ARG A 102 12.81 -1.46 10.81
C ARG A 102 12.73 0.04 11.06
N TYR A 103 12.84 0.44 12.32
CA TYR A 103 13.07 1.83 12.69
C TYR A 103 14.51 2.01 13.14
N SER A 104 15.31 2.71 12.33
CA SER A 104 16.72 3.01 12.59
C SER A 104 17.05 4.41 12.07
N ASP A 105 18.04 5.08 12.65
CA ASP A 105 18.51 6.41 12.20
C ASP A 105 17.36 7.42 11.96
N ASN A 106 16.35 7.39 12.83
CA ASN A 106 15.15 8.22 12.81
C ASN A 106 14.27 8.10 11.55
N HIS A 107 14.34 7.01 10.81
CA HIS A 107 13.45 6.72 9.69
C HIS A 107 13.03 5.24 9.67
N PHE A 108 12.08 4.92 8.81
CA PHE A 108 11.54 3.58 8.63
C PHE A 108 12.03 2.98 7.33
N THR A 109 12.63 1.79 7.43
CA THR A 109 13.15 1.00 6.32
C THR A 109 12.30 -0.25 6.18
N PRO A 110 11.63 -0.47 5.04
CA PRO A 110 10.98 -1.74 4.77
C PRO A 110 12.03 -2.84 4.59
N LEU A 111 11.84 -3.97 5.26
CA LEU A 111 12.70 -5.14 5.15
C LEU A 111 12.14 -6.17 4.16
N GLY A 112 10.82 -6.28 4.09
CA GLY A 112 10.12 -7.22 3.21
C GLY A 112 8.88 -7.79 3.89
N VAL A 113 8.53 -9.03 3.56
CA VAL A 113 7.35 -9.73 4.09
C VAL A 113 7.76 -11.01 4.82
N MET A 114 7.02 -11.36 5.87
CA MET A 114 7.17 -12.62 6.60
C MET A 114 5.89 -13.43 6.51
N GLU A 115 6.00 -14.75 6.46
CA GLU A 115 4.86 -15.68 6.44
C GLU A 115 4.62 -16.28 7.84
N VAL A 116 3.35 -16.42 8.23
CA VAL A 116 2.94 -17.03 9.50
C VAL A 116 3.18 -18.55 9.44
N SER A 117 4.03 -19.07 10.31
CA SER A 117 4.24 -20.53 10.45
C SER A 117 3.25 -21.13 11.46
N PHE A 118 3.00 -20.41 12.54
CA PHE A 118 2.14 -20.82 13.65
C PHE A 118 1.42 -19.60 14.20
N SER A 119 0.12 -19.71 14.44
CA SER A 119 -0.68 -18.64 15.01
C SER A 119 -1.28 -19.09 16.34
N ASN A 120 -1.27 -18.18 17.31
CA ASN A 120 -1.97 -18.26 18.58
C ASN A 120 -2.89 -17.05 18.69
N PRO A 121 -3.79 -16.99 19.68
CA PRO A 121 -4.73 -15.88 19.82
C PRO A 121 -4.05 -14.51 19.78
N THR A 122 -2.96 -14.32 20.52
CA THR A 122 -2.32 -13.00 20.71
C THR A 122 -0.92 -12.88 20.10
N TRP A 123 -0.37 -13.95 19.55
CA TRP A 123 0.97 -13.95 18.98
C TRP A 123 1.12 -14.98 17.86
N CYS A 124 2.06 -14.74 16.96
CA CYS A 124 2.38 -15.63 15.84
C CYS A 124 3.87 -15.92 15.83
N GLN A 125 4.22 -17.16 15.51
CA GLN A 125 5.55 -17.49 15.04
C GLN A 125 5.55 -17.35 13.53
N MET A 126 6.61 -16.75 13.00
CA MET A 126 6.78 -16.54 11.57
C MET A 126 7.79 -17.54 11.02
N LYS A 127 7.71 -17.85 9.73
CA LYS A 127 8.80 -18.51 9.02
C LYS A 127 10.02 -17.58 8.99
N LYS A 128 11.22 -18.16 9.07
CA LYS A 128 12.47 -17.43 8.93
C LYS A 128 12.52 -16.77 7.54
N PRO A 129 12.62 -15.43 7.45
CA PRO A 129 12.72 -14.76 6.16
C PRO A 129 14.05 -15.10 5.48
N ALA A 130 14.01 -15.25 4.15
CA ALA A 130 15.20 -15.53 3.35
C ALA A 130 15.95 -14.25 2.93
N SER A 131 15.22 -13.14 2.78
CA SER A 131 15.72 -11.88 2.22
C SER A 131 16.31 -10.91 3.24
N PHE A 132 16.04 -11.11 4.54
CA PHE A 132 16.55 -10.24 5.61
C PHE A 132 16.65 -10.98 6.95
N THR A 133 17.29 -10.34 7.94
CA THR A 133 17.35 -10.85 9.31
C THR A 133 16.48 -10.01 10.22
N SER A 134 15.48 -10.63 10.84
CA SER A 134 14.60 -9.96 11.81
C SER A 134 15.33 -9.68 13.12
N GLU A 135 15.00 -8.56 13.75
CA GLU A 135 15.50 -8.12 15.05
C GLU A 135 14.34 -7.83 15.99
N VAL A 136 14.60 -7.96 17.30
CA VAL A 136 13.63 -7.58 18.33
C VAL A 136 13.36 -6.09 18.23
N GLY A 137 12.07 -5.72 18.19
CA GLY A 137 11.62 -4.34 17.99
C GLY A 137 11.35 -3.94 16.55
N ASP A 138 11.64 -4.80 15.56
CA ASP A 138 11.15 -4.61 14.19
C ASP A 138 9.61 -4.51 14.20
N LEU A 139 9.07 -3.55 13.46
CA LEU A 139 7.63 -3.36 13.33
C LEU A 139 7.07 -4.35 12.32
N VAL A 140 5.88 -4.88 12.61
CA VAL A 140 5.11 -5.68 11.68
C VAL A 140 3.75 -5.06 11.41
N MET A 141 3.32 -5.10 10.15
CA MET A 141 2.10 -4.43 9.69
C MET A 141 1.34 -5.27 8.67
N PHE A 142 0.02 -5.23 8.73
CA PHE A 142 -0.85 -5.77 7.69
C PHE A 142 -2.19 -5.04 7.65
N VAL A 143 -2.96 -5.28 6.59
CA VAL A 143 -4.19 -4.52 6.28
C VAL A 143 -5.34 -5.47 6.01
N ALA A 144 -6.36 -5.41 6.87
CA ALA A 144 -7.57 -6.20 6.71
C ALA A 144 -8.76 -5.31 6.33
N ALA A 145 -9.65 -5.83 5.48
CA ALA A 145 -10.95 -5.20 5.29
C ALA A 145 -11.83 -5.41 6.53
N PRO A 146 -12.78 -4.51 6.80
CA PRO A 146 -13.71 -4.67 7.92
C PRO A 146 -14.54 -5.95 7.87
N GLY A 147 -14.89 -6.41 6.67
CA GLY A 147 -15.55 -7.71 6.47
C GLY A 147 -14.69 -8.88 6.92
N ASN A 148 -13.36 -8.70 7.00
CA ASN A 148 -12.41 -9.74 7.39
C ASN A 148 -12.24 -9.93 8.90
N LEU A 149 -12.74 -8.99 9.70
CA LEU A 149 -12.56 -8.96 11.15
C LEU A 149 -13.44 -9.99 11.88
N GLY A 150 -14.41 -10.61 11.22
CA GLY A 150 -15.42 -11.48 11.84
C GLY A 150 -16.56 -10.67 12.50
N SER A 151 -17.43 -11.32 13.27
CA SER A 151 -18.45 -10.64 14.09
C SER A 151 -17.90 -10.28 15.47
N GLY A 152 -18.37 -9.19 16.09
CA GLY A 152 -17.87 -8.75 17.39
C GLY A 152 -18.06 -9.80 18.47
N ASP A 153 -19.15 -10.56 18.38
CA ASP A 153 -19.40 -11.72 19.23
C ASP A 153 -18.41 -12.86 18.97
N ALA A 154 -17.97 -13.13 17.74
CA ALA A 154 -16.98 -14.16 17.45
C ALA A 154 -15.58 -13.81 18.00
N ILE A 155 -15.18 -12.53 17.90
CA ILE A 155 -13.94 -12.04 18.51
C ILE A 155 -14.05 -12.13 20.04
N ARG A 156 -15.15 -11.63 20.61
CA ARG A 156 -15.41 -11.68 22.06
C ARG A 156 -15.49 -13.11 22.58
N ASP A 157 -16.12 -14.03 21.85
CA ASP A 157 -16.28 -15.42 22.27
C ASP A 157 -14.98 -16.21 22.15
N SER A 158 -14.16 -15.96 21.12
CA SER A 158 -12.81 -16.52 21.02
C SER A 158 -11.96 -16.07 22.22
N PHE A 159 -12.09 -14.79 22.57
CA PHE A 159 -11.42 -14.18 23.71
C PHE A 159 -11.91 -14.71 25.07
N ILE A 160 -13.23 -14.87 25.26
CA ILE A 160 -13.84 -15.41 26.49
C ILE A 160 -13.52 -16.89 26.67
N ARG A 161 -13.60 -17.71 25.60
CA ARG A 161 -13.19 -19.13 25.66
C ARG A 161 -11.73 -19.25 26.09
N HIS A 162 -10.89 -18.33 25.65
CA HIS A 162 -9.49 -18.31 26.05
C HIS A 162 -9.29 -17.93 27.52
N ARG A 163 -10.06 -16.98 28.08
CA ARG A 163 -10.06 -16.67 29.52
C ARG A 163 -10.39 -17.89 30.39
N ILE A 164 -11.19 -18.83 29.88
CA ILE A 164 -11.52 -20.08 30.59
C ILE A 164 -10.33 -21.06 30.53
N VAL A 165 -9.67 -21.17 29.38
CA VAL A 165 -8.51 -22.06 29.19
C VAL A 165 -7.26 -21.53 29.91
N SER A 166 -6.95 -20.23 29.85
CA SER A 166 -5.76 -19.63 30.47
C SER A 166 -5.85 -19.51 32.00
N ASN A 167 -7.05 -19.33 32.55
CA ASN A 167 -7.25 -19.37 34.01
C ASN A 167 -7.12 -20.78 34.60
N SER A 168 -7.19 -21.83 33.79
CA SER A 168 -6.91 -23.20 34.26
C SER A 168 -5.41 -23.44 34.53
N SER A 169 -4.52 -22.62 33.96
CA SER A 169 -3.04 -22.74 34.10
C SER A 169 -2.39 -21.72 35.04
N GLY A 170 -3.15 -21.01 35.88
CA GLY A 170 -2.63 -20.32 37.07
C GLY A 170 -1.90 -18.97 36.89
N ASN A 171 -1.68 -18.46 35.68
CA ASN A 171 -1.01 -17.17 35.48
C ASN A 171 -2.00 -15.99 35.48
N ARG A 172 -2.09 -15.28 36.62
CA ARG A 172 -3.06 -14.21 36.90
C ARG A 172 -2.69 -12.80 36.42
N TYR A 173 -1.62 -12.62 35.64
CA TYR A 173 -1.05 -11.28 35.40
C TYR A 173 -1.50 -10.52 34.13
N SER A 174 -2.46 -11.04 33.36
CA SER A 174 -2.81 -10.45 32.04
C SER A 174 -4.22 -9.84 31.91
N THR A 175 -5.04 -9.87 32.96
CA THR A 175 -6.50 -9.61 32.84
C THR A 175 -6.90 -8.17 32.50
N VAL A 176 -6.14 -7.16 32.90
CA VAL A 176 -6.49 -5.74 32.62
C VAL A 176 -6.07 -5.32 31.22
N ARG A 177 -4.92 -5.83 30.74
CA ARG A 177 -4.33 -5.48 29.44
C ARG A 177 -5.13 -6.09 28.29
N GLU A 178 -5.53 -7.33 28.50
CA GLU A 178 -6.44 -8.10 27.65
C GLU A 178 -7.82 -7.41 27.51
N LEU A 179 -8.37 -6.86 28.59
CA LEU A 179 -9.65 -6.16 28.55
C LEU A 179 -9.62 -4.90 27.67
N VAL A 180 -8.48 -4.20 27.62
CA VAL A 180 -8.32 -2.98 26.80
C VAL A 180 -8.23 -3.32 25.31
N GLU A 181 -7.63 -4.45 24.94
CA GLU A 181 -7.60 -4.92 23.54
C GLU A 181 -8.98 -5.33 23.06
N ALA A 182 -9.69 -6.15 23.84
CA ALA A 182 -11.05 -6.57 23.52
C ALA A 182 -11.99 -5.36 23.37
N ASP A 183 -11.88 -4.37 24.27
CA ASP A 183 -12.65 -3.14 24.21
C ASP A 183 -12.22 -2.23 23.04
N THR A 184 -10.95 -2.24 22.64
CA THR A 184 -10.48 -1.52 21.44
C THR A 184 -11.01 -2.17 20.17
N LEU A 185 -10.94 -3.49 20.06
CA LEU A 185 -11.49 -4.26 18.94
C LEU A 185 -13.00 -4.06 18.85
N GLN A 186 -13.71 -4.15 19.97
CA GLN A 186 -15.14 -3.89 20.02
C GLN A 186 -15.47 -2.46 19.58
N ARG A 187 -14.77 -1.44 20.08
CA ARG A 187 -14.98 -0.04 19.65
C ARG A 187 -14.68 0.19 18.17
N VAL A 188 -13.72 -0.53 17.59
CA VAL A 188 -13.42 -0.49 16.15
C VAL A 188 -14.59 -1.08 15.36
N MET A 189 -15.15 -2.20 15.81
CA MET A 189 -16.31 -2.83 15.16
C MET A 189 -17.59 -2.02 15.30
N GLU A 190 -17.83 -1.41 16.46
CA GLU A 190 -19.00 -0.53 16.67
C GLU A 190 -18.95 0.72 15.79
N ARG A 191 -17.74 1.21 15.46
CA ARG A 191 -17.54 2.37 14.58
C ARG A 191 -17.48 2.02 13.09
N GLN A 192 -17.30 0.75 12.76
CA GLN A 192 -17.23 0.25 11.38
C GLN A 192 -18.36 0.75 10.48
N PRO A 193 -19.66 0.72 10.87
CA PRO A 193 -20.73 1.22 10.01
C PRO A 193 -20.56 2.69 9.63
N SER A 194 -20.18 3.54 10.59
CA SER A 194 -19.95 4.98 10.36
C SER A 194 -18.76 5.26 9.44
N TRP A 195 -17.75 4.39 9.44
CA TRP A 195 -16.57 4.53 8.60
C TRP A 195 -16.83 4.12 7.16
N VAL A 196 -17.64 3.06 6.97
CA VAL A 196 -18.11 2.62 5.66
C VAL A 196 -18.99 3.71 5.03
N GLU A 197 -19.90 4.31 5.78
CA GLU A 197 -20.72 5.45 5.33
C GLU A 197 -19.86 6.67 4.95
N GLY A 198 -18.76 6.90 5.67
CA GLY A 198 -17.83 8.01 5.44
C GLY A 198 -16.86 7.82 4.26
N LYS A 199 -16.90 6.68 3.54
CA LYS A 199 -16.04 6.35 2.39
C LYS A 199 -14.52 6.57 2.62
N ARG A 200 -14.03 6.42 3.86
CA ARG A 200 -12.60 6.59 4.14
C ARG A 200 -11.83 5.37 3.65
N ARG A 201 -10.71 5.56 2.92
CA ARG A 201 -9.83 4.45 2.48
C ARG A 201 -9.33 3.62 3.66
N ILE A 202 -8.84 4.28 4.71
CA ILE A 202 -8.49 3.65 5.99
C ILE A 202 -9.45 4.14 7.08
N ALA A 203 -10.13 3.20 7.75
CA ALA A 203 -11.03 3.47 8.85
C ALA A 203 -10.32 3.64 10.20
N GLY A 204 -9.25 2.88 10.43
CA GLY A 204 -8.62 2.85 11.74
C GLY A 204 -7.30 2.08 11.78
N VAL A 205 -6.63 2.19 12.92
CA VAL A 205 -5.39 1.50 13.23
C VAL A 205 -5.56 0.76 14.54
N ILE A 206 -5.38 -0.55 14.53
CA ILE A 206 -5.27 -1.40 15.71
C ILE A 206 -3.78 -1.61 15.99
N ARG A 207 -3.37 -1.32 17.22
CA ARG A 207 -1.99 -1.44 17.65
C ARG A 207 -1.93 -2.52 18.71
N SER A 208 -0.95 -3.39 18.59
CA SER A 208 -0.59 -4.30 19.67
C SER A 208 -0.03 -3.50 20.87
N PRO A 209 0.11 -4.14 22.03
CA PRO A 209 0.58 -3.47 23.24
C PRO A 209 2.04 -3.08 23.22
N SER A 210 2.89 -3.73 22.41
CA SER A 210 4.30 -3.37 22.27
C SER A 210 4.48 -2.02 21.55
N VAL A 211 3.52 -1.66 20.68
CA VAL A 211 3.58 -0.43 19.90
C VAL A 211 3.14 0.76 20.75
N THR A 212 4.13 1.49 21.28
CA THR A 212 3.89 2.71 22.06
C THR A 212 3.17 3.79 21.25
N LYS A 213 2.46 4.71 21.94
CA LYS A 213 1.82 5.87 21.28
C LYS A 213 2.84 6.76 20.56
N GLN A 214 4.05 6.86 21.11
CA GLN A 214 5.14 7.63 20.52
C GLN A 214 5.63 6.98 19.22
N MET A 215 5.84 5.66 19.21
CA MET A 215 6.21 4.93 18.00
C MET A 215 5.15 5.08 16.90
N HIS A 216 3.87 4.92 17.25
CA HIS A 216 2.79 5.16 16.29
C HIS A 216 2.77 6.59 15.73
N THR A 217 3.08 7.59 16.55
CA THR A 217 3.17 8.99 16.08
C THR A 217 4.33 9.17 15.10
N ARG A 218 5.47 8.54 15.38
CA ARG A 218 6.64 8.54 14.47
C ARG A 218 6.35 7.81 13.16
N LEU A 219 5.52 6.77 13.17
CA LEU A 219 5.17 5.98 12.00
C LEU A 219 4.26 6.72 11.01
N LYS A 220 3.49 7.72 11.46
CA LYS A 220 2.50 8.43 10.60
C LYS A 220 3.07 8.97 9.27
N PRO A 221 4.23 9.64 9.22
CA PRO A 221 4.82 10.11 7.97
C PRO A 221 5.19 8.96 7.02
N PHE A 222 5.62 7.82 7.55
CA PHE A 222 5.90 6.62 6.75
C PHE A 222 4.62 5.99 6.19
N VAL A 223 3.56 5.91 6.99
CA VAL A 223 2.22 5.51 6.53
C VAL A 223 1.74 6.42 5.39
N ASN A 224 1.86 7.73 5.55
CA ASN A 224 1.47 8.69 4.52
C ASN A 224 2.27 8.48 3.22
N GLN A 225 3.55 8.14 3.34
CA GLN A 225 4.40 7.81 2.19
C GLN A 225 3.95 6.53 1.48
N ILE A 226 3.62 5.46 2.21
CA ILE A 226 3.05 4.23 1.63
C ILE A 226 1.78 4.56 0.84
N MET A 227 0.87 5.33 1.44
CA MET A 227 -0.38 5.71 0.79
C MET A 227 -0.15 6.54 -0.47
N ALA A 228 0.82 7.46 -0.44
CA ALA A 228 1.19 8.25 -1.61
C ALA A 228 1.78 7.37 -2.73
N PHE A 229 2.62 6.40 -2.38
CA PHE A 229 3.20 5.47 -3.36
C PHE A 229 2.15 4.58 -4.01
N GLN A 230 1.21 4.05 -3.22
CA GLN A 230 0.06 3.31 -3.74
C GLN A 230 -0.79 4.19 -4.66
N GLU A 231 -1.06 5.45 -4.29
CA GLU A 231 -1.78 6.40 -5.15
C GLU A 231 -1.03 6.67 -6.46
N TYR A 232 0.31 6.70 -6.47
CA TYR A 232 1.07 6.84 -7.70
C TYR A 232 1.02 5.57 -8.58
N GLN A 233 1.01 4.38 -7.97
CA GLN A 233 0.76 3.13 -8.70
C GLN A 233 -0.63 3.13 -9.35
N ASP A 234 -1.64 3.60 -8.64
CA ASP A 234 -3.02 3.74 -9.16
C ASP A 234 -3.10 4.70 -10.35
N ARG A 235 -2.17 5.66 -10.43
CA ARG A 235 -2.04 6.62 -11.54
C ARG A 235 -1.17 6.13 -12.69
N GLY A 236 -0.65 4.89 -12.63
CA GLY A 236 0.15 4.29 -13.70
C GLY A 236 1.67 4.45 -13.57
N VAL A 237 2.19 4.85 -12.40
CA VAL A 237 3.63 4.86 -12.13
C VAL A 237 4.04 3.50 -11.57
N ASP A 238 4.92 2.78 -12.27
CA ASP A 238 5.47 1.52 -11.76
C ASP A 238 6.51 1.79 -10.65
N VAL A 239 6.01 1.95 -9.43
CA VAL A 239 6.82 2.21 -8.22
C VAL A 239 7.78 1.05 -7.93
N ALA A 240 7.45 -0.18 -8.31
CA ALA A 240 8.31 -1.33 -8.05
C ALA A 240 9.62 -1.25 -8.86
N GLN A 241 9.58 -0.70 -10.08
CA GLN A 241 10.79 -0.51 -10.90
C GLN A 241 11.75 0.54 -10.34
N VAL A 242 11.23 1.57 -9.66
CA VAL A 242 12.03 2.69 -9.14
C VAL A 242 12.41 2.56 -7.66
N THR A 243 11.96 1.51 -6.98
CA THR A 243 12.27 1.24 -5.57
C THR A 243 13.01 -0.10 -5.39
N SER A 244 13.48 -0.37 -4.18
CA SER A 244 14.05 -1.68 -3.82
C SER A 244 12.96 -2.76 -3.74
N GLU A 245 13.33 -4.02 -3.92
CA GLU A 245 12.43 -5.18 -3.79
C GLU A 245 11.66 -5.19 -2.47
N ALA A 246 12.32 -4.88 -1.34
CA ALA A 246 11.67 -4.79 -0.03
C ALA A 246 10.53 -3.75 0.01
N TRP A 247 10.67 -2.63 -0.70
CA TRP A 247 9.62 -1.63 -0.83
C TRP A 247 8.47 -2.17 -1.66
N ALA A 248 8.76 -2.81 -2.79
CA ALA A 248 7.73 -3.40 -3.65
C ALA A 248 6.88 -4.44 -2.90
N SER A 249 7.52 -5.40 -2.20
CA SER A 249 6.81 -6.43 -1.44
C SER A 249 5.96 -5.85 -0.30
N VAL A 250 6.47 -4.81 0.39
CA VAL A 250 5.74 -4.16 1.49
C VAL A 250 4.56 -3.35 0.97
N LEU A 251 4.73 -2.60 -0.12
CA LEU A 251 3.65 -1.82 -0.74
C LEU A 251 2.53 -2.72 -1.24
N GLU A 252 2.89 -3.83 -1.89
CA GLU A 252 1.94 -4.84 -2.37
C GLU A 252 1.20 -5.47 -1.19
N LYS A 253 1.92 -5.88 -0.14
CA LYS A 253 1.29 -6.51 1.02
C LYS A 253 0.38 -5.57 1.80
N LEU A 254 0.71 -4.28 1.88
CA LEU A 254 -0.12 -3.26 2.53
C LEU A 254 -1.19 -2.69 1.61
N ARG A 255 -1.28 -3.16 0.36
CA ARG A 255 -2.38 -2.85 -0.55
C ARG A 255 -3.48 -3.88 -0.34
N TYR A 256 -4.70 -3.41 -0.13
CA TYR A 256 -5.84 -4.33 -0.08
C TYR A 256 -6.29 -4.65 -1.51
N THR A 257 -6.17 -5.91 -1.91
CA THR A 257 -6.72 -6.40 -3.18
C THR A 257 -7.97 -7.23 -2.88
N LYS A 258 -9.14 -6.81 -3.36
CA LYS A 258 -10.36 -7.62 -3.33
C LYS A 258 -10.17 -8.76 -4.33
N GLU A 259 -9.98 -10.00 -3.88
CA GLU A 259 -9.98 -11.16 -4.78
C GLU A 259 -11.34 -11.22 -5.50
N SER A 260 -11.33 -10.98 -6.82
CA SER A 260 -12.52 -11.04 -7.66
C SER A 260 -13.14 -12.43 -7.56
N THR A 261 -14.43 -12.49 -7.22
CA THR A 261 -15.19 -13.73 -7.09
C THR A 261 -15.61 -14.38 -8.42
N ASP A 262 -15.14 -13.90 -9.56
CA ASP A 262 -15.49 -14.46 -10.87
C ASP A 262 -14.25 -14.78 -11.71
N THR A 263 -13.78 -16.02 -11.66
CA THR A 263 -13.92 -16.99 -12.76
C THR A 263 -13.10 -18.24 -12.49
N ASN A 264 -13.72 -19.35 -12.85
CA ASN A 264 -13.15 -20.67 -13.03
C ASN A 264 -11.98 -20.59 -14.03
N ILE A 265 -10.74 -20.41 -13.55
CA ILE A 265 -9.53 -20.50 -14.38
C ILE A 265 -8.74 -21.71 -13.90
N LYS A 266 -8.60 -22.69 -14.79
CA LYS A 266 -7.71 -23.84 -14.62
C LYS A 266 -6.32 -23.36 -14.26
N GLU A 267 -5.71 -24.03 -13.28
CA GLU A 267 -4.28 -23.95 -12.97
C GLU A 267 -3.47 -23.92 -14.28
N ILE A 268 -2.76 -22.81 -14.48
CA ILE A 268 -1.60 -22.78 -15.36
C ILE A 268 -0.41 -22.54 -14.43
N ASP A 269 0.45 -23.56 -14.38
CA ASP A 269 1.79 -23.58 -13.81
C ASP A 269 2.62 -22.34 -14.18
N GLY A 270 3.41 -21.86 -13.22
CA GLY A 270 4.68 -21.16 -13.45
C GLY A 270 4.63 -19.62 -13.55
N ASP A 271 5.31 -18.96 -12.60
CA ASP A 271 5.79 -17.56 -12.66
C ASP A 271 4.77 -16.50 -13.10
N ALA A 272 3.80 -16.21 -12.24
CA ALA A 272 3.08 -14.95 -12.31
C ALA A 272 3.96 -13.81 -11.77
N VAL A 273 4.89 -13.32 -12.60
CA VAL A 273 5.47 -11.99 -12.43
C VAL A 273 4.30 -11.01 -12.45
N ALA A 274 4.09 -10.28 -11.34
CA ALA A 274 3.04 -9.27 -11.22
C ALA A 274 3.14 -8.30 -12.42
N GLN A 275 2.21 -8.43 -13.37
CA GLN A 275 2.21 -7.53 -14.53
C GLN A 275 1.82 -6.13 -14.05
N PRO A 276 2.55 -5.08 -14.47
CA PRO A 276 2.23 -3.72 -14.08
C PRO A 276 0.82 -3.37 -14.50
N ILE A 277 0.10 -2.58 -13.69
CA ILE A 277 -1.23 -2.08 -14.03
C ILE A 277 -1.08 -1.17 -15.27
N VAL A 278 -1.34 -1.72 -16.45
CA VAL A 278 -1.29 -0.96 -17.71
C VAL A 278 -2.51 -0.05 -17.75
N THR A 279 -2.32 1.20 -17.34
CA THR A 279 -3.27 2.28 -17.62
C THR A 279 -2.89 2.95 -18.93
N GLU A 280 -3.83 3.62 -19.60
CA GLU A 280 -3.60 4.35 -20.86
C GLU A 280 -2.48 5.41 -20.77
N ASN A 281 -1.99 5.74 -19.56
CA ASN A 281 -0.94 6.71 -19.32
C ASN A 281 0.28 6.14 -18.55
N THR A 282 0.58 4.86 -18.74
CA THR A 282 1.72 4.21 -18.07
C THR A 282 3.04 4.88 -18.48
N VAL A 283 3.88 5.22 -17.49
CA VAL A 283 5.21 5.78 -17.76
C VAL A 283 6.10 4.72 -18.42
N ASP A 284 6.82 5.10 -19.47
CA ASP A 284 7.76 4.22 -20.15
C ASP A 284 8.79 3.61 -19.16
N PRO A 285 8.88 2.26 -19.08
CA PRO A 285 9.86 1.58 -18.21
C PRO A 285 11.31 2.04 -18.42
N GLY A 286 11.70 2.38 -19.64
CA GLY A 286 13.04 2.89 -19.94
C GLY A 286 13.35 4.21 -19.22
N LYS A 287 12.38 5.11 -19.14
CA LYS A 287 12.48 6.36 -18.38
C LYS A 287 12.55 6.11 -16.87
N LEU A 288 11.80 5.13 -16.35
CA LEU A 288 11.83 4.76 -14.93
C LEU A 288 13.20 4.22 -14.50
N ILE A 289 13.80 3.33 -15.31
CA ILE A 289 15.17 2.83 -15.09
C ILE A 289 16.18 3.97 -15.11
N THR A 290 16.01 4.92 -16.05
CA THR A 290 16.89 6.10 -16.15
C THR A 290 16.77 7.00 -14.93
N VAL A 291 15.55 7.23 -14.42
CA VAL A 291 15.32 7.99 -13.17
C VAL A 291 16.06 7.34 -12.02
N ARG A 292 15.87 6.04 -11.81
CA ARG A 292 16.51 5.29 -10.72
C ARG A 292 18.04 5.41 -10.79
N ARG A 293 18.61 5.15 -11.97
CA ARG A 293 20.06 5.24 -12.19
C ARG A 293 20.60 6.64 -11.88
N LEU A 294 19.94 7.70 -12.38
CA LEU A 294 20.39 9.08 -12.17
C LEU A 294 20.27 9.53 -10.71
N VAL A 295 19.25 9.06 -9.98
CA VAL A 295 19.12 9.31 -8.54
C VAL A 295 20.24 8.60 -7.79
N ASP A 296 20.51 7.34 -8.11
CA ASP A 296 21.58 6.58 -7.48
C ASP A 296 22.96 7.21 -7.71
N GLU A 297 23.23 7.69 -8.93
CA GLU A 297 24.49 8.37 -9.27
C GLU A 297 24.60 9.74 -8.59
N SER A 298 23.55 10.56 -8.64
CA SER A 298 23.62 11.96 -8.18
C SER A 298 23.52 12.09 -6.66
N MET A 299 22.92 11.10 -5.98
CA MET A 299 22.57 11.19 -4.55
C MET A 299 23.15 10.02 -3.74
N PHE A 300 24.25 9.43 -4.20
CA PHE A 300 24.89 8.27 -3.57
C PHE A 300 25.26 8.47 -2.08
N GLN A 301 25.45 9.72 -1.65
CA GLN A 301 25.75 10.07 -0.25
C GLN A 301 24.53 10.01 0.67
N ARG A 302 23.32 9.88 0.11
CA ARG A 302 22.06 9.85 0.87
C ARG A 302 21.66 8.43 1.21
N PHE A 303 20.84 8.31 2.26
CA PHE A 303 20.26 7.03 2.65
C PHE A 303 19.50 6.39 1.48
N PRO A 304 19.55 5.05 1.33
CA PRO A 304 18.78 4.34 0.30
C PRO A 304 17.30 4.71 0.27
N GLU A 305 16.70 4.97 1.43
CA GLU A 305 15.29 5.30 1.62
C GLU A 305 14.97 6.72 1.12
N GLU A 306 15.88 7.67 1.31
CA GLU A 306 15.78 9.01 0.73
C GLU A 306 15.81 8.91 -0.80
N ARG A 307 16.75 8.12 -1.35
CA ARG A 307 16.90 7.89 -2.79
C ARG A 307 15.67 7.23 -3.40
N ASN A 308 15.14 6.17 -2.77
CA ASN A 308 13.89 5.53 -3.20
C ASN A 308 12.73 6.54 -3.24
N THR A 309 12.63 7.41 -2.23
CA THR A 309 11.59 8.45 -2.17
C THR A 309 11.76 9.47 -3.30
N MET A 310 12.99 9.93 -3.54
CA MET A 310 13.31 10.85 -4.64
C MET A 310 13.00 10.24 -6.00
N ALA A 311 13.39 8.98 -6.23
CA ALA A 311 13.14 8.26 -7.48
C ALA A 311 11.64 8.14 -7.78
N VAL A 312 10.82 7.80 -6.79
CA VAL A 312 9.36 7.75 -6.95
C VAL A 312 8.79 9.14 -7.26
N ILE A 313 9.21 10.19 -6.54
CA ILE A 313 8.72 11.55 -6.80
C ILE A 313 9.11 12.01 -8.22
N CYS A 314 10.34 11.74 -8.67
CA CYS A 314 10.79 12.02 -10.03
C CYS A 314 9.99 11.23 -11.09
N ALA A 315 9.74 9.94 -10.85
CA ALA A 315 8.91 9.11 -11.73
C ALA A 315 7.48 9.67 -11.85
N THR A 316 6.89 10.10 -10.73
CA THR A 316 5.56 10.72 -10.71
C THR A 316 5.52 12.06 -11.46
N LEU A 317 6.62 12.83 -11.49
CA LEU A 317 6.73 14.06 -12.28
C LEU A 317 6.79 13.83 -13.78
N LEU A 318 7.17 12.63 -14.25
CA LEU A 318 7.09 12.30 -15.67
C LEU A 318 5.63 12.22 -16.14
N TYR A 319 4.74 11.81 -15.24
CA TYR A 319 3.30 11.75 -15.49
C TYR A 319 2.60 13.09 -15.20
N THR A 320 2.97 13.75 -14.11
CA THR A 320 2.24 14.92 -13.60
C THR A 320 2.74 16.21 -14.24
N LYS A 321 1.92 16.87 -15.06
CA LYS A 321 2.22 18.23 -15.54
C LYS A 321 1.96 19.25 -14.44
N THR A 322 3.01 19.79 -13.85
CA THR A 322 2.92 20.84 -12.81
C THR A 322 3.56 22.13 -13.30
N SER A 323 2.94 23.28 -13.04
CA SER A 323 3.49 24.59 -13.41
C SER A 323 4.71 24.99 -12.58
N ASN A 324 4.86 24.45 -11.36
CA ASN A 324 6.00 24.68 -10.48
C ASN A 324 6.47 23.36 -9.86
N GLU A 325 7.41 22.70 -10.54
CA GLU A 325 7.96 21.39 -10.14
C GLU A 325 8.64 21.47 -8.78
N ARG A 326 9.45 22.51 -8.54
CA ARG A 326 10.20 22.69 -7.28
C ARG A 326 9.27 22.73 -6.07
N GLN A 327 8.22 23.55 -6.16
CA GLN A 327 7.23 23.66 -5.09
C GLN A 327 6.45 22.36 -4.91
N TRP A 328 6.10 21.68 -6.01
CA TRP A 328 5.41 20.40 -5.96
C TRP A 328 6.27 19.31 -5.30
N ILE A 329 7.56 19.22 -5.64
CA ILE A 329 8.53 18.30 -5.02
C ILE A 329 8.61 18.55 -3.51
N ALA A 330 8.78 19.81 -3.11
CA ALA A 330 8.85 20.18 -1.70
C ALA A 330 7.57 19.79 -0.93
N GLN A 331 6.40 19.92 -1.57
CA GLN A 331 5.13 19.47 -0.99
C GLN A 331 5.04 17.95 -0.85
N GLN A 332 5.60 17.17 -1.79
CA GLN A 332 5.64 15.70 -1.65
C GLN A 332 6.55 15.30 -0.49
N PHE A 333 7.73 15.92 -0.35
CA PHE A 333 8.60 15.65 0.78
C PHE A 333 7.96 15.99 2.13
N ALA A 334 7.22 17.09 2.21
CA ALA A 334 6.51 17.47 3.43
C ALA A 334 5.48 16.43 3.89
N LYS A 335 4.97 15.60 2.97
CA LYS A 335 4.04 14.49 3.26
C LYS A 335 4.75 13.15 3.52
N SER A 336 6.02 13.03 3.13
CA SER A 336 6.84 11.84 3.30
C SER A 336 7.46 11.74 4.71
N GLN A 337 8.17 10.65 4.98
CA GLN A 337 8.98 10.54 6.21
C GLN A 337 10.22 11.45 6.23
N PHE A 338 10.55 12.10 5.10
CA PHE A 338 11.73 12.97 4.96
C PHE A 338 11.34 14.44 4.68
N PRO A 339 10.60 15.11 5.58
CA PRO A 339 10.16 16.50 5.35
C PRO A 339 11.32 17.50 5.27
N GLY A 340 12.49 17.14 5.82
CA GLY A 340 13.71 17.95 5.72
C GLY A 340 14.20 18.13 4.29
N LEU A 341 14.02 17.13 3.42
CA LEU A 341 14.48 17.18 2.02
C LEU A 341 13.78 18.28 1.23
N GLY A 342 12.50 18.54 1.50
CA GLY A 342 11.75 19.63 0.86
C GLY A 342 12.25 21.04 1.23
N ARG A 343 13.10 21.16 2.26
CA ARG A 343 13.72 22.43 2.68
C ARG A 343 15.19 22.54 2.25
N GLN A 344 15.79 21.43 1.83
CA GLN A 344 17.18 21.41 1.38
C GLN A 344 17.26 21.87 -0.07
N GLU A 345 17.74 23.08 -0.29
CA GLU A 345 17.86 23.67 -1.63
C GLU A 345 18.68 22.77 -2.58
N GLN A 346 19.79 22.21 -2.11
CA GLN A 346 20.61 21.31 -2.93
C GLN A 346 19.82 20.08 -3.40
N ALA A 347 19.02 19.45 -2.52
CA ALA A 347 18.21 18.29 -2.89
C ALA A 347 17.22 18.61 -4.02
N LEU A 348 16.58 19.79 -3.95
CA LEU A 348 15.64 20.24 -4.97
C LEU A 348 16.34 20.55 -6.29
N ILE A 349 17.51 21.22 -6.25
CA ILE A 349 18.34 21.49 -7.44
C ILE A 349 18.76 20.18 -8.12
N ASP A 350 19.21 19.21 -7.34
CA ASP A 350 19.64 17.91 -7.85
C ASP A 350 18.47 17.17 -8.52
N MET A 351 17.28 17.16 -7.91
CA MET A 351 16.07 16.56 -8.50
C MET A 351 15.66 17.26 -9.81
N GLU A 352 15.69 18.59 -9.86
CA GLU A 352 15.43 19.31 -11.12
C GLU A 352 16.46 18.95 -12.20
N ALA A 353 17.74 18.85 -11.84
CA ALA A 353 18.79 18.47 -12.78
C ALA A 353 18.58 17.04 -13.32
N ILE A 354 18.18 16.10 -12.46
CA ILE A 354 17.79 14.73 -12.86
C ILE A 354 16.62 14.79 -13.83
N MET A 355 15.55 15.51 -13.51
CA MET A 355 14.37 15.61 -14.38
C MET A 355 14.69 16.22 -15.75
N ARG A 356 15.56 17.24 -15.81
CA ARG A 356 16.04 17.79 -17.08
C ARG A 356 16.77 16.74 -17.91
N ARG A 357 17.66 15.95 -17.30
CA ARG A 357 18.40 14.88 -17.99
C ARG A 357 17.47 13.78 -18.49
N VAL A 358 16.55 13.28 -17.66
CA VAL A 358 15.59 12.23 -18.06
C VAL A 358 14.77 12.65 -19.28
N ARG A 359 14.32 13.91 -19.31
CA ARG A 359 13.54 14.47 -20.43
C ARG A 359 14.35 14.69 -21.70
N GLN A 360 15.67 14.81 -21.59
CA GLN A 360 16.60 14.95 -22.72
C GLN A 360 17.06 13.61 -23.29
N THR A 361 16.78 12.49 -22.61
CA THR A 361 17.24 11.14 -23.02
C THR A 361 16.32 10.52 -24.10
N GLU A 362 15.72 11.35 -24.97
CA GLU A 362 14.88 10.91 -26.09
C GLU A 362 15.68 10.74 -27.39
#